data_AF-A0A965YHP8-F1
#
_entry.id   AF-A0A965YHP8-F1
#
_cell.length_a   1.000
_cell.length_b   1.000
_cell.length_c   1.000
_cell.angle_alpha   90.00
_cell.angle_beta   90.00
_cell.angle_gamma   90.00
#
_symmetry.space_group_name_H-M   'P 1'
#
loop_
_entity.id
_entity.type
_entity.pdbx_description
1 polymer ?
#
loop_
_entity_poly.entity_id
_entity_poly.type
_entity_poly.pdbx_seq_one_letter_code
_entity_poly.pdbx_strand_id
1 'polypeptide(L)'
;MGVVSSIGLYEVAELWVASIRTVLRFEEFPSVAQESYGMITKVMHEKGVLPSSPPFVCYHNTDLQQLDVEMGFPIAKKFPLEHAQVTCHMIPS
;
A
#
# COMPACT_ATOMS: atom_id res chain seq x y z
N MET A 1 15.28 -30.26 16.22
CA MET A 1 15.15 -28.79 16.19
C MET A 1 14.62 -28.39 14.84
N GLY A 2 13.34 -27.98 14.76
CA GLY A 2 12.78 -27.45 13.52
C GLY A 2 13.25 -26.01 13.33
N VAL A 3 13.59 -25.63 12.11
CA VAL A 3 13.80 -24.22 11.75
C VAL A 3 12.44 -23.52 11.86
N VAL A 4 12.33 -22.53 12.73
CA VAL A 4 11.08 -21.79 13.00
C VAL A 4 10.82 -20.72 11.93
N SER A 5 11.87 -20.18 11.31
CA SER A 5 11.78 -19.25 10.18
C SER A 5 13.13 -19.13 9.46
N SER A 6 13.09 -18.83 8.15
CA SER A 6 14.27 -18.48 7.36
C SER A 6 14.37 -16.96 7.23
N ILE A 7 15.20 -16.34 8.07
CA ILE A 7 15.41 -14.89 8.06
C ILE A 7 16.53 -14.56 7.06
N GLY A 8 16.24 -13.66 6.13
CA GLY A 8 17.19 -13.20 5.11
C GLY A 8 17.24 -11.67 5.05
N LEU A 9 18.38 -11.14 4.60
CA LEU A 9 18.55 -9.72 4.31
C LEU A 9 18.36 -9.51 2.80
N TYR A 10 17.51 -8.55 2.43
CA TYR A 10 17.20 -8.25 1.04
C TYR A 10 17.31 -6.76 0.80
N GLU A 11 17.96 -6.39 -0.30
CA GLU A 11 17.81 -5.08 -0.89
C GLU A 11 16.55 -5.10 -1.76
N VAL A 12 15.69 -4.09 -1.58
CA VAL A 12 14.44 -3.97 -2.33
C VAL A 12 14.55 -2.75 -3.22
N ALA A 13 14.31 -2.95 -4.52
CA ALA A 13 14.32 -1.86 -5.49
C ALA A 13 13.19 -0.86 -5.20
N GLU A 14 13.43 0.41 -5.52
CA GLU A 14 12.36 1.42 -5.48
C GLU A 14 11.30 1.10 -6.53
N LEU A 15 10.02 1.15 -6.13
CA LEU A 15 8.85 0.90 -6.95
C LEU A 15 7.89 2.08 -6.91
N TRP A 16 7.34 2.49 -8.05
CA TRP A 16 6.20 3.39 -8.06
C TRP A 16 5.00 2.67 -7.45
N VAL A 17 4.23 3.38 -6.63
CA VAL A 17 2.99 2.88 -6.04
C VAL A 17 1.85 3.85 -6.24
N ALA A 18 0.63 3.33 -6.34
CA ALA A 18 -0.58 4.08 -6.07
C ALA A 18 -1.09 3.67 -4.68
N SER A 19 -1.17 4.62 -3.75
CA SER A 19 -1.47 4.30 -2.35
C SER A 19 -2.27 5.38 -1.64
N ILE A 20 -2.90 4.95 -0.53
CA ILE A 20 -3.58 5.78 0.45
C ILE A 20 -2.86 5.56 1.79
N ARG A 21 -2.45 6.66 2.45
CA ARG A 21 -1.93 6.64 3.82
C ARG A 21 -3.00 7.18 4.78
N THR A 22 -3.24 6.46 5.87
CA THR A 22 -4.26 6.80 6.86
C THR A 22 -3.87 6.33 8.24
N VAL A 23 -4.53 6.89 9.26
CA VAL A 23 -4.42 6.45 10.66
C VAL A 23 -5.76 5.84 11.07
N LEU A 24 -5.71 4.64 11.64
CA LEU A 24 -6.90 3.87 12.04
C LEU A 24 -6.67 3.11 13.35
N ARG A 25 -7.74 2.58 13.96
CA ARG A 25 -7.59 1.55 14.98
C ARG A 25 -7.46 0.19 14.32
N PHE A 26 -6.58 -0.67 14.81
CA PHE A 26 -6.25 -1.95 14.17
C PHE A 26 -7.49 -2.83 13.93
N GLU A 27 -8.50 -2.77 14.79
CA GLU A 27 -9.74 -3.53 14.64
C GLU A 27 -10.55 -3.11 13.39
N GLU A 28 -10.36 -1.87 12.92
CA GLU A 28 -11.01 -1.31 11.72
C GLU A 28 -10.24 -1.66 10.44
N PHE A 29 -9.02 -2.17 10.57
CA PHE A 29 -8.11 -2.42 9.45
C PHE A 29 -8.75 -3.20 8.30
N PRO A 30 -9.46 -4.33 8.51
CA PRO A 30 -10.03 -5.09 7.39
C PRO A 30 -11.03 -4.27 6.55
N SER A 31 -11.86 -3.44 7.18
CA SER A 31 -12.84 -2.61 6.48
C SER A 31 -12.15 -1.48 5.72
N VAL A 32 -11.25 -0.76 6.40
CA VAL A 32 -10.53 0.36 5.79
C VAL A 32 -9.64 -0.11 4.64
N ALA A 33 -9.02 -1.30 4.76
CA ALA A 33 -8.24 -1.90 3.68
C ALA A 33 -9.11 -2.24 2.47
N GLN A 34 -10.28 -2.87 2.66
CA GLN A 34 -11.22 -3.17 1.58
C GLN A 34 -11.63 -1.89 0.84
N GLU A 35 -12.00 -0.84 1.56
CA GLU A 35 -12.40 0.45 1.00
C GLU A 35 -11.24 1.13 0.24
N SER A 36 -10.05 1.11 0.84
CA SER A 36 -8.84 1.71 0.25
C SER A 36 -8.45 1.02 -1.05
N TYR A 37 -8.38 -0.32 -1.06
CA TYR A 37 -8.08 -1.06 -2.29
C TYR A 37 -9.16 -0.89 -3.36
N GLY A 38 -10.44 -0.85 -2.97
CA GLY A 38 -11.54 -0.55 -3.88
C GLY A 38 -11.41 0.83 -4.53
N MET A 39 -11.07 1.86 -3.76
CA MET A 39 -10.86 3.22 -4.27
C MET A 39 -9.65 3.30 -5.21
N ILE A 40 -8.51 2.71 -4.81
CA ILE A 40 -7.29 2.74 -5.63
C ILE A 40 -7.50 2.01 -6.95
N THR A 41 -8.09 0.81 -6.93
CA THR A 41 -8.36 0.04 -8.15
C THR A 41 -9.35 0.74 -9.08
N LYS A 42 -10.38 1.41 -8.52
CA LYS A 42 -11.29 2.24 -9.32
C LYS A 42 -10.55 3.37 -10.04
N VAL A 43 -9.72 4.14 -9.32
CA VAL A 43 -8.93 5.22 -9.91
C VAL A 43 -7.97 4.69 -10.98
N MET A 44 -7.29 3.57 -10.72
CA MET A 44 -6.41 2.92 -11.68
C MET A 44 -7.17 2.48 -12.94
N HIS A 45 -8.36 1.90 -12.78
CA HIS A 45 -9.21 1.47 -13.88
C HIS A 45 -9.63 2.66 -14.76
N GLU A 46 -10.09 3.76 -14.16
CA GLU A 46 -10.46 5.00 -14.88
C GLU A 46 -9.29 5.60 -15.67
N LYS A 47 -8.05 5.39 -15.22
CA LYS A 47 -6.82 5.85 -15.90
C LYS A 47 -6.21 4.80 -16.83
N GLY A 48 -6.81 3.62 -16.98
CA GLY A 48 -6.28 2.53 -17.81
C GLY A 48 -4.95 1.95 -17.30
N VAL A 49 -4.72 2.01 -15.98
CA VAL A 49 -3.51 1.52 -15.31
C VAL A 49 -3.80 0.18 -14.64
N LEU A 50 -2.87 -0.77 -14.77
CA LEU A 50 -2.91 -2.06 -14.09
C LEU A 50 -1.85 -2.14 -12.99
N PRO A 51 -2.09 -2.91 -11.92
CA PRO A 51 -1.05 -3.20 -10.93
C PRO A 51 0.06 -4.04 -11.55
N SER A 52 1.29 -3.77 -11.14
CA SER A 52 2.49 -4.53 -11.54
C SER A 52 2.83 -5.68 -10.59
N SER A 53 2.21 -5.71 -9.42
CA SER A 53 2.40 -6.72 -8.36
C SER A 53 1.17 -6.76 -7.45
N PRO A 54 1.00 -7.78 -6.57
CA PRO A 54 -0.07 -7.80 -5.57
C PRO A 54 -0.09 -6.56 -4.65
N PRO A 55 -1.22 -6.30 -3.95
CA PRO A 55 -1.31 -5.19 -3.02
C PRO A 55 -0.34 -5.35 -1.85
N PHE A 56 0.03 -4.22 -1.24
CA PHE A 56 0.88 -4.17 -0.06
C PHE A 56 0.22 -3.36 1.07
N VAL A 57 0.82 -3.48 2.25
CA VAL A 57 0.58 -2.64 3.43
C VAL A 57 1.95 -2.27 4.03
N CYS A 58 2.21 -0.98 4.24
CA CYS A 58 3.34 -0.49 5.01
C CYS A 58 2.82 0.02 6.37
N TYR A 59 3.38 -0.49 7.46
CA TYR A 59 3.10 -0.01 8.82
C TYR A 59 4.18 1.00 9.20
N HIS A 60 3.80 2.24 9.49
CA HIS A 60 4.72 3.33 9.83
C HIS A 60 4.94 3.47 11.34
N ASN A 61 4.12 2.80 12.15
CA ASN A 61 4.26 2.72 13.59
C ASN A 61 3.76 1.36 14.12
N THR A 62 3.73 1.21 15.46
CA THR A 62 3.23 0.01 16.14
C THR A 62 2.13 0.33 17.17
N ASP A 63 1.52 1.52 17.11
CA ASP A 63 0.41 1.91 18.00
C ASP A 63 -0.91 1.37 17.42
N LEU A 64 -1.46 0.30 17.99
CA LEU A 64 -2.67 -0.33 17.46
C LEU A 64 -3.94 0.53 17.60
N GLN A 65 -3.94 1.57 18.44
CA GLN A 65 -5.08 2.48 18.59
C GLN A 65 -4.97 3.70 17.66
N GLN A 66 -3.78 3.96 17.12
CA GLN A 66 -3.50 5.02 16.15
C GLN A 66 -2.51 4.50 15.10
N LEU A 67 -2.88 3.41 14.44
CA LEU A 67 -2.02 2.68 13.55
C LEU A 67 -1.90 3.45 12.24
N ASP A 68 -0.69 3.93 11.94
CA ASP A 68 -0.36 4.64 10.71
C ASP A 68 0.01 3.61 9.65
N VAL A 69 -0.88 3.47 8.67
CA VAL A 69 -0.75 2.48 7.60
C VAL A 69 -0.84 3.14 6.24
N GLU A 70 -0.07 2.59 5.32
CA GLU A 70 -0.18 2.90 3.90
C GLU A 70 -0.52 1.63 3.13
N MET A 71 -1.57 1.70 2.32
CA MET A 71 -2.08 0.57 1.54
C MET A 71 -2.09 0.93 0.07
N GLY A 72 -1.63 0.02 -0.79
CA GLY A 72 -1.56 0.33 -2.21
C GLY A 72 -1.19 -0.83 -3.10
N PHE A 73 -0.93 -0.48 -4.37
CA PHE A 73 -0.47 -1.40 -5.40
C PHE A 73 0.78 -0.83 -6.06
N PRO A 74 1.80 -1.67 -6.35
CA PRO A 74 2.90 -1.27 -7.20
C PRO A 74 2.42 -1.03 -8.63
N ILE A 75 2.89 0.02 -9.28
CA ILE A 75 2.55 0.41 -10.65
C ILE A 75 3.83 0.59 -11.48
N ALA A 76 3.75 0.38 -12.79
CA ALA A 76 4.94 0.48 -13.66
C ALA A 76 5.47 1.93 -13.79
N LYS A 77 4.61 2.93 -13.63
CA LYS A 77 4.91 4.36 -13.76
C LYS A 77 3.84 5.19 -13.08
N LYS A 78 4.20 6.39 -12.61
CA LYS A 78 3.23 7.38 -12.12
C LYS A 78 2.21 7.75 -13.20
N PHE A 79 1.02 8.13 -12.77
CA PHE A 79 -0.04 8.63 -13.65
C PHE A 79 -0.67 9.90 -13.06
N PRO A 80 -1.29 10.77 -13.89
CA PRO A 80 -1.96 11.97 -13.41
C PRO A 80 -3.12 11.63 -12.48
N LEU A 81 -3.09 12.23 -11.28
CA LEU A 81 -4.12 12.08 -10.26
C LEU A 81 -4.85 13.42 -10.08
N GLU A 82 -6.18 13.36 -10.09
CA GLU A 82 -7.05 14.46 -9.66
C GLU A 82 -7.71 14.16 -8.30
N HIS A 83 -7.56 12.93 -7.81
CA HIS A 83 -8.22 12.45 -6.60
C HIS A 83 -7.36 12.73 -5.37
N ALA A 84 -7.90 13.50 -4.41
CA ALA A 84 -7.13 14.01 -3.27
C ALA A 84 -6.58 12.91 -2.33
N GLN A 85 -7.21 11.73 -2.30
CA GLN A 85 -6.85 10.65 -1.35
C GLN A 85 -5.82 9.66 -1.90
N VAL A 86 -5.81 9.40 -3.21
CA VAL A 86 -4.86 8.45 -3.83
C VAL A 86 -3.63 9.22 -4.27
N THR A 87 -2.46 8.76 -3.88
CA THR A 87 -1.18 9.39 -4.24
C THR A 87 -0.32 8.45 -5.08
N CYS A 88 0.61 9.01 -5.85
CA CYS A 88 1.64 8.25 -6.56
C CYS A 88 3.03 8.69 -6.08
N HIS A 89 3.80 7.75 -5.54
CA HIS A 89 5.17 7.99 -5.08
C HIS A 89 6.00 6.70 -5.16
N MET A 90 7.28 6.74 -4.79
CA MET A 90 8.18 5.59 -4.79
C MET A 90 8.27 4.97 -3.39
N ILE A 91 8.39 3.66 -3.27
CA ILE A 91 8.78 2.96 -2.02
C ILE A 91 9.86 1.90 -2.32
N PRO A 92 10.77 1.57 -1.36
CA PRO A 92 10.99 2.28 -0.12
C PRO A 92 11.59 3.68 -0.39
N SER A 93 11.03 4.71 0.25
CA SER A 93 11.48 6.11 0.16
C SER A 93 12.14 6.59 1.44
#